data_AF-B3Y6B9-F1
#
_entry.id   AF-B3Y6B9-F1
#
_cell.length_a   1.000
_cell.length_b   1.000
_cell.length_c   1.000
_cell.angle_alpha   90.00
_cell.angle_beta   90.00
_cell.angle_gamma   90.00
#
_symmetry.space_group_name_H-M   'P 1'
#
loop_
_entity.id
_entity.type
_entity.pdbx_description
1 polymer ?
#
loop_
_entity_poly.entity_id
_entity_poly.type
_entity_poly.pdbx_seq_one_letter_code
_entity_poly.pdbx_strand_id
1 'polypeptide(L)'
;DLSSNKIQSIYCKDLQVLHQMPLLNLSLDLSLNPMNFIQPGAFKEISLHKLTLRNNFDSLNVMKTCIQGLAGLEVHRLVLGEFRNEGNLEEFDKSALEGLCNLTIEEFRLAYLDHYLDDIIDLFNCLANVSSFSLVSVTIKRVEDFSYNFGWQHLELVNCKFGQFPTLNLKSLKRLTFTANRGGNAFSEVDLPSLEFLDLSRNGLSFKGC
;
A
#
# COMPACT_ATOMS: atom_id res chain seq x y z
N ASP A 1 -2.12 0.88 20.08
CA ASP A 1 -2.22 2.11 19.29
C ASP A 1 -1.29 3.13 19.92
N LEU A 2 -0.33 3.65 19.15
CA LEU A 2 0.63 4.67 19.55
C LEU A 2 0.60 5.85 18.57
N SER A 3 -0.50 6.03 17.83
CA SER A 3 -0.68 7.12 16.89
C SER A 3 -0.73 8.50 17.57
N SER A 4 -0.49 9.58 16.83
CA SER A 4 -0.55 10.97 17.30
C SER A 4 0.32 11.27 18.53
N ASN A 5 1.49 10.65 18.60
CA ASN A 5 2.48 10.85 19.66
C ASN A 5 3.71 11.60 19.12
N LYS A 6 4.78 11.65 19.91
CA LYS A 6 6.04 12.36 19.59
C LYS A 6 7.19 11.40 19.29
N ILE A 7 6.89 10.20 18.78
CA ILE A 7 7.91 9.21 18.43
C ILE A 7 8.64 9.70 17.18
N GLN A 8 9.92 10.03 17.31
CA GLN A 8 10.74 10.51 16.19
C GLN A 8 11.64 9.41 15.63
N SER A 9 12.08 8.49 16.49
CA SER A 9 13.05 7.47 16.15
C SER A 9 12.66 6.13 16.75
N ILE A 10 12.97 5.05 16.04
CA ILE A 10 12.90 3.68 16.55
C ILE A 10 14.29 3.07 16.49
N TYR A 11 14.79 2.60 17.62
CA TYR A 11 16.07 1.92 17.75
C TYR A 11 15.89 0.43 18.04
N CYS A 12 16.92 -0.37 17.79
CA CYS A 12 16.84 -1.83 18.01
C CYS A 12 16.45 -2.19 19.46
N LYS A 13 16.92 -1.39 20.44
CA LYS A 13 16.61 -1.60 21.86
C LYS A 13 15.11 -1.41 22.19
N ASP A 14 14.38 -0.62 21.41
CA ASP A 14 12.98 -0.30 21.68
C ASP A 14 12.07 -1.51 21.42
N LEU A 15 12.50 -2.41 20.53
CA LEU A 15 11.76 -3.61 20.13
C LEU A 15 12.28 -4.89 20.80
N GLN A 16 13.24 -4.78 21.73
CA GLN A 16 13.88 -5.93 22.38
C GLN A 16 12.89 -6.86 23.09
N VAL A 17 11.81 -6.31 23.67
CA VAL A 17 10.75 -7.11 24.30
C VAL A 17 9.96 -7.91 23.27
N LEU A 18 9.74 -7.37 22.07
CA LEU A 18 9.01 -8.07 21.01
C LEU A 18 9.78 -9.26 20.48
N HIS A 19 11.12 -9.17 20.42
CA HIS A 19 11.98 -10.32 20.08
C HIS A 19 11.84 -11.49 21.06
N GLN A 20 11.50 -11.22 22.33
CA GLN A 20 11.29 -12.25 23.35
C GLN A 20 9.88 -12.86 23.27
N MET A 21 9.01 -12.32 22.43
CA MET A 21 7.60 -12.69 22.32
C MET A 21 7.20 -13.05 20.86
N PRO A 22 7.84 -14.05 20.22
CA PRO A 22 7.65 -14.33 18.79
C PRO A 22 6.24 -14.84 18.44
N LEU A 23 5.46 -15.32 19.42
CA LEU A 23 4.08 -15.78 19.22
C LEU A 23 3.04 -14.65 19.37
N LEU A 24 3.49 -13.41 19.61
CA LEU A 24 2.59 -12.30 19.84
C LEU A 24 1.98 -11.82 18.52
N ASN A 25 0.69 -12.04 18.34
CA ASN A 25 -0.08 -11.54 17.19
C ASN A 25 -0.41 -10.04 17.37
N LEU A 26 0.60 -9.16 17.29
CA LEU A 26 0.47 -7.73 17.59
C LEU A 26 0.08 -6.92 16.34
N SER A 27 -0.91 -6.04 16.50
CA SER A 27 -1.19 -4.95 15.55
C SER A 27 -0.70 -3.63 16.13
N LEU A 28 0.13 -2.92 15.36
CA LEU A 28 0.72 -1.65 15.76
C LEU A 28 0.30 -0.53 14.81
N ASP A 29 -0.14 0.58 15.38
CA ASP A 29 -0.43 1.82 14.67
C ASP A 29 0.49 2.91 15.21
N LEU A 30 1.28 3.48 14.31
CA LEU A 30 2.26 4.53 14.57
C LEU A 30 1.92 5.82 13.81
N SER A 31 0.75 5.91 13.18
CA SER A 31 0.35 7.07 12.37
C SER A 31 0.51 8.40 13.11
N LEU A 32 0.75 9.51 12.40
CA LEU A 32 0.86 10.86 12.96
C LEU A 32 1.97 11.03 14.02
N ASN A 33 3.00 10.18 13.97
CA ASN A 33 4.24 10.41 14.70
C ASN A 33 5.27 11.06 13.76
N PRO A 34 6.00 12.12 14.19
CA PRO A 34 6.96 12.84 13.34
C PRO A 34 8.26 12.03 13.18
N MET A 35 8.16 10.90 12.50
CA MET A 35 9.24 9.92 12.37
C MET A 35 10.26 10.40 11.34
N ASN A 36 11.51 10.47 11.78
CA ASN A 36 12.63 10.85 10.92
C ASN A 36 13.68 9.74 10.78
N PHE A 37 13.63 8.70 11.62
CA PHE A 37 14.62 7.64 11.61
C PHE A 37 14.08 6.30 12.15
N ILE A 38 14.39 5.22 11.44
CA ILE A 38 14.29 3.86 11.97
C ILE A 38 15.66 3.23 11.82
N GLN A 39 16.24 2.77 12.93
CA GLN A 39 17.56 2.14 12.92
C GLN A 39 17.53 0.87 12.05
N PRO A 40 18.43 0.73 11.06
CA PRO A 40 18.54 -0.49 10.28
C PRO A 40 18.73 -1.72 11.18
N GLY A 41 17.93 -2.75 10.94
CA GLY A 41 17.92 -3.98 11.73
C GLY A 41 17.05 -3.94 12.99
N ALA A 42 16.39 -2.82 13.31
CA ALA A 42 15.49 -2.76 14.46
C ALA A 42 14.31 -3.74 14.34
N PHE A 43 13.82 -3.96 13.12
CA PHE A 43 12.69 -4.87 12.84
C PHE A 43 13.10 -6.25 12.33
N LYS A 44 14.40 -6.57 12.34
CA LYS A 44 14.87 -7.89 11.90
C LYS A 44 14.25 -8.98 12.78
N GLU A 45 13.71 -10.05 12.22
CA GLU A 45 13.12 -11.17 13.00
C GLU A 45 11.92 -10.76 13.88
N ILE A 46 11.31 -9.60 13.60
CA ILE A 46 10.02 -9.20 14.20
C ILE A 46 8.90 -9.62 13.25
N SER A 47 7.84 -10.18 13.82
CA SER A 47 6.58 -10.46 13.10
C SER A 47 5.45 -9.63 13.69
N LEU A 48 4.68 -8.97 12.82
CA LEU A 48 3.49 -8.18 13.19
C LEU A 48 2.27 -8.65 12.40
N HIS A 49 1.11 -8.67 13.06
CA HIS A 49 -0.15 -8.85 12.34
C HIS A 49 -0.44 -7.66 11.43
N LYS A 50 -0.21 -6.44 11.94
CA LYS A 50 -0.48 -5.23 11.20
C LYS A 50 0.50 -4.13 11.62
N LEU A 51 0.99 -3.38 10.65
CA LEU A 51 1.71 -2.13 10.86
C LEU A 51 1.02 -1.01 10.08
N THR A 52 0.66 0.08 10.76
CA THR A 52 0.08 1.27 10.13
C THR A 52 1.02 2.46 10.30
N LEU A 53 1.44 3.03 9.18
CA LEU A 53 2.31 4.20 9.10
C LEU A 53 1.67 5.22 8.15
N ARG A 54 0.86 6.14 8.69
CA ARG A 54 0.18 7.19 7.92
C ARG A 54 0.53 8.58 8.42
N ASN A 55 0.88 9.51 7.50
CA ASN A 55 1.48 10.82 7.80
C ASN A 55 2.57 10.74 8.86
N ASN A 56 3.61 9.96 8.58
CA ASN A 56 4.75 9.84 9.47
C ASN A 56 5.97 10.64 9.02
N PHE A 57 6.03 11.00 7.74
CA PHE A 57 7.26 11.44 7.10
C PHE A 57 7.08 12.82 6.49
N ASP A 58 7.98 13.74 6.81
CA ASP A 58 7.96 15.11 6.29
C ASP A 58 8.55 15.22 4.87
N SER A 59 9.24 14.17 4.36
CA SER A 59 9.80 14.15 3.02
C SER A 59 9.98 12.73 2.49
N LEU A 60 10.09 12.60 1.16
CA LEU A 60 10.32 11.33 0.48
C LEU A 60 11.64 10.67 0.92
N ASN A 61 12.69 11.46 1.10
CA ASN A 61 13.98 10.94 1.58
C ASN A 61 13.86 10.33 2.99
N VAL A 62 13.15 11.00 3.89
CA VAL A 62 12.88 10.48 5.24
C VAL A 62 12.05 9.20 5.17
N MET A 63 11.00 9.18 4.34
CA MET A 63 10.19 7.98 4.11
C MET A 63 11.06 6.81 3.63
N LYS A 64 11.90 7.01 2.62
CA LYS A 64 12.80 5.98 2.08
C LYS A 64 13.75 5.44 3.14
N THR A 65 14.39 6.31 3.91
CA THR A 65 15.29 5.90 5.01
C THR A 65 14.54 5.11 6.09
N CYS A 66 13.34 5.54 6.48
CA CYS A 66 12.55 4.83 7.48
C CYS A 66 12.08 3.46 6.96
N ILE A 67 11.63 3.37 5.71
CA ILE A 67 11.24 2.08 5.09
C ILE A 67 12.44 1.13 5.03
N GLN A 68 13.63 1.61 4.66
CA GLN A 68 14.85 0.79 4.70
C GLN A 68 15.16 0.27 6.12
N GLY A 69 14.84 1.05 7.16
CA GLY A 69 14.96 0.62 8.55
C GLY A 69 14.02 -0.53 8.95
N LEU A 70 12.96 -0.77 8.19
CA LEU A 70 12.02 -1.89 8.39
C LEU A 70 12.53 -3.23 7.83
N ALA A 71 13.72 -3.25 7.21
CA ALA A 71 14.27 -4.47 6.60
C ALA A 71 14.29 -5.66 7.58
N GLY A 72 13.78 -6.81 7.10
CA GLY A 72 13.66 -8.04 7.87
C GLY A 72 12.36 -8.19 8.68
N LEU A 73 11.44 -7.22 8.60
CA LEU A 73 10.09 -7.33 9.15
C LEU A 73 9.25 -8.34 8.36
N GLU A 74 8.56 -9.22 9.08
CA GLU A 74 7.43 -9.98 8.56
C GLU A 74 6.12 -9.32 9.01
N VAL A 75 5.23 -9.01 8.07
CA VAL A 75 3.97 -8.35 8.39
C VAL A 75 2.81 -8.93 7.59
N HIS A 76 1.75 -9.30 8.29
CA HIS A 76 0.55 -9.78 7.60
C HIS A 76 -0.18 -8.64 6.87
N ARG A 77 -0.33 -7.46 7.46
CA ARG A 77 -0.89 -6.29 6.76
C ARG A 77 -0.08 -5.01 6.99
N LEU A 78 0.53 -4.48 5.93
CA LEU A 78 1.17 -3.16 5.93
C LEU A 78 0.21 -2.10 5.38
N VAL A 79 0.03 -1.01 6.12
CA VAL A 79 -0.75 0.14 5.69
C VAL A 79 0.14 1.37 5.68
N LEU A 80 0.38 1.92 4.48
CA LEU A 80 1.04 3.20 4.27
C LEU A 80 0.03 4.25 3.80
N GLY A 81 0.44 5.51 3.79
CA GLY A 81 -0.27 6.59 3.14
C GLY A 81 -0.38 7.82 4.03
N GLU A 82 -1.44 8.58 3.82
CA GLU A 82 -1.57 9.90 4.41
C GLU A 82 -3.04 10.21 4.79
N PHE A 83 -3.31 11.45 5.15
CA PHE A 83 -4.54 12.05 5.61
C PHE A 83 -4.64 13.40 4.91
N ARG A 84 -5.84 13.69 4.40
CA ARG A 84 -6.12 14.89 3.61
C ARG A 84 -5.99 16.22 4.35
N ASN A 85 -6.05 16.18 5.67
CA ASN A 85 -6.10 17.38 6.51
C ASN A 85 -4.75 17.66 7.20
N GLU A 86 -3.68 16.95 6.82
CA GLU A 86 -2.36 17.01 7.45
C GLU A 86 -1.30 17.46 6.44
N GLY A 87 -0.08 17.74 6.92
CA GLY A 87 1.06 17.94 6.03
C GLY A 87 1.36 16.67 5.23
N ASN A 88 1.32 16.76 3.89
CA ASN A 88 1.55 15.66 2.97
C ASN A 88 2.96 15.74 2.37
N LEU A 89 3.46 14.63 1.83
CA LEU A 89 4.70 14.64 1.07
C LEU A 89 4.60 15.62 -0.11
N GLU A 90 5.69 16.33 -0.41
CA GLU A 90 5.80 17.25 -1.56
C GLU A 90 6.16 16.52 -2.87
N GLU A 91 6.68 15.31 -2.76
CA GLU A 91 7.03 14.45 -3.89
C GLU A 91 6.80 12.97 -3.57
N PHE A 92 6.44 12.21 -4.59
CA PHE A 92 6.30 10.77 -4.51
C PHE A 92 6.68 10.15 -5.86
N ASP A 93 7.83 9.49 -5.90
CA ASP A 93 8.37 8.90 -7.14
C ASP A 93 8.37 7.36 -7.08
N LYS A 94 8.76 6.74 -8.19
CA LYS A 94 8.83 5.28 -8.32
C LYS A 94 9.80 4.60 -7.34
N SER A 95 10.75 5.34 -6.77
CA SER A 95 11.72 4.82 -5.80
C SER A 95 11.20 4.85 -4.35
N ALA A 96 10.03 5.46 -4.11
CA ALA A 96 9.47 5.64 -2.76
C ALA A 96 9.31 4.34 -1.97
N LEU A 97 9.04 3.23 -2.67
CA LEU A 97 8.71 1.95 -2.08
C LEU A 97 9.78 0.87 -2.28
N GLU A 98 10.95 1.19 -2.84
CA GLU A 98 12.02 0.22 -3.11
C GLU A 98 12.47 -0.55 -1.85
N GLY A 99 12.45 0.09 -0.69
CA GLY A 99 12.83 -0.56 0.57
C GLY A 99 11.86 -1.68 0.99
N LEU A 100 10.63 -1.71 0.48
CA LEU A 100 9.65 -2.76 0.78
C LEU A 100 10.07 -4.14 0.28
N CYS A 101 10.98 -4.22 -0.70
CA CYS A 101 11.54 -5.47 -1.19
C CYS A 101 12.29 -6.27 -0.10
N ASN A 102 12.68 -5.62 1.00
CA ASN A 102 13.39 -6.25 2.12
C ASN A 102 12.45 -6.68 3.26
N LEU A 103 11.14 -6.69 3.03
CA LEU A 103 10.11 -7.10 3.98
C LEU A 103 9.36 -8.31 3.42
N THR A 104 8.80 -9.12 4.31
CA THR A 104 7.80 -10.14 3.94
C THR A 104 6.42 -9.55 4.22
N ILE A 105 5.66 -9.25 3.16
CA ILE A 105 4.34 -8.61 3.26
C ILE A 105 3.30 -9.54 2.64
N GLU A 106 2.28 -9.92 3.41
CA GLU A 106 1.16 -10.71 2.89
C GLU A 106 0.11 -9.79 2.22
N GLU A 107 -0.27 -8.71 2.91
CA GLU A 107 -1.24 -7.74 2.42
C GLU A 107 -0.70 -6.30 2.50
N PHE A 108 -0.94 -5.53 1.45
CA PHE A 108 -0.53 -4.14 1.35
C PHE A 108 -1.73 -3.21 1.10
N ARG A 109 -1.73 -2.06 1.78
CA ARG A 109 -2.64 -0.94 1.49
C ARG A 109 -1.89 0.39 1.43
N LEU A 110 -2.16 1.18 0.40
CA LEU A 110 -1.86 2.61 0.34
C LEU A 110 -3.16 3.41 0.52
N ALA A 111 -3.26 4.17 1.62
CA ALA A 111 -4.47 4.88 2.02
C ALA A 111 -4.26 6.39 2.00
N TYR A 112 -4.85 7.04 0.99
CA TYR A 112 -4.70 8.44 0.61
C TYR A 112 -3.26 8.83 0.29
N LEU A 113 -3.10 9.50 -0.84
CA LEU A 113 -1.85 10.11 -1.27
C LEU A 113 -2.23 11.39 -2.02
N ASP A 114 -1.64 12.52 -1.65
CA ASP A 114 -1.93 13.79 -2.32
C ASP A 114 -1.39 13.82 -3.76
N HIS A 115 -0.35 13.02 -4.03
CA HIS A 115 0.27 12.86 -5.34
C HIS A 115 -0.47 11.93 -6.30
N TYR A 116 -0.30 12.22 -7.59
CA TYR A 116 -0.75 11.39 -8.70
C TYR A 116 0.24 10.25 -8.95
N LEU A 117 -0.28 9.04 -9.17
CA LEU A 117 0.53 7.89 -9.60
C LEU A 117 0.59 7.82 -11.13
N ASP A 118 1.79 8.02 -11.67
CA ASP A 118 2.07 8.04 -13.12
C ASP A 118 2.84 6.81 -13.63
N ASP A 119 3.43 6.01 -12.72
CA ASP A 119 4.12 4.74 -13.01
C ASP A 119 3.76 3.73 -11.90
N ILE A 120 2.98 2.71 -12.24
CA ILE A 120 2.50 1.70 -11.27
C ILE A 120 3.46 0.50 -11.23
N ILE A 121 4.13 0.18 -12.33
CA ILE A 121 4.98 -1.01 -12.44
C ILE A 121 6.24 -0.84 -11.59
N ASP A 122 7.02 0.21 -11.85
CA ASP A 122 8.28 0.40 -11.13
C ASP A 122 8.00 0.72 -9.65
N LEU A 123 6.92 1.46 -9.38
CA LEU A 123 6.54 1.85 -8.03
C LEU A 123 6.15 0.66 -7.13
N PHE A 124 5.44 -0.33 -7.67
CA PHE A 124 4.92 -1.46 -6.89
C PHE A 124 5.62 -2.78 -7.18
N ASN A 125 6.80 -2.76 -7.80
CA ASN A 125 7.57 -3.97 -8.12
C ASN A 125 7.88 -4.84 -6.87
N CYS A 126 8.20 -4.23 -5.73
CA CYS A 126 8.44 -4.89 -4.45
C CYS A 126 7.17 -5.56 -3.88
N LEU A 127 6.00 -5.17 -4.38
CA LEU A 127 4.70 -5.69 -3.97
C LEU A 127 4.12 -6.64 -5.02
N ALA A 128 4.92 -7.08 -5.99
CA ALA A 128 4.41 -7.89 -7.09
C ALA A 128 3.83 -9.24 -6.65
N ASN A 129 4.26 -9.75 -5.49
CA ASN A 129 3.88 -11.07 -4.97
C ASN A 129 3.01 -11.03 -3.71
N VAL A 130 2.49 -9.86 -3.30
CA VAL A 130 1.55 -9.82 -2.16
C VAL A 130 0.25 -10.53 -2.53
N SER A 131 -0.44 -11.14 -1.56
CA SER A 131 -1.71 -11.80 -1.83
C SER A 131 -2.85 -10.80 -1.99
N SER A 132 -2.84 -9.71 -1.21
CA SER A 132 -3.83 -8.64 -1.27
C SER A 132 -3.17 -7.27 -1.48
N PHE A 133 -3.61 -6.55 -2.51
CA PHE A 133 -3.17 -5.20 -2.82
C PHE A 133 -4.35 -4.21 -2.78
N SER A 134 -4.19 -3.09 -2.10
CA SER A 134 -5.26 -2.11 -1.87
C SER A 134 -4.79 -0.68 -2.10
N LEU A 135 -5.50 0.07 -2.93
CA LEU A 135 -5.38 1.51 -3.06
C LEU A 135 -6.69 2.17 -2.64
N VAL A 136 -6.60 3.12 -1.71
CA VAL A 136 -7.77 3.83 -1.20
C VAL A 136 -7.55 5.32 -1.31
N SER A 137 -8.46 6.04 -1.97
CA SER A 137 -8.39 7.52 -2.09
C SER A 137 -7.12 8.05 -2.75
N VAL A 138 -6.63 7.38 -3.79
CA VAL A 138 -5.46 7.77 -4.58
C VAL A 138 -5.89 8.25 -5.97
N THR A 139 -5.15 9.18 -6.57
CA THR A 139 -5.35 9.53 -7.99
C THR A 139 -4.35 8.80 -8.87
N ILE A 140 -4.84 8.07 -9.87
CA ILE A 140 -4.02 7.24 -10.76
C ILE A 140 -4.22 7.72 -12.20
N LYS A 141 -3.12 8.10 -12.85
CA LYS A 141 -3.15 8.65 -14.21
C LYS A 141 -2.95 7.57 -15.25
N ARG A 142 -1.91 6.73 -15.08
CA ARG A 142 -1.60 5.63 -16.00
C ARG A 142 -2.13 4.32 -15.45
N VAL A 143 -3.14 3.77 -16.11
CA VAL A 143 -3.87 2.59 -15.62
C VAL A 143 -3.61 1.32 -16.43
N GLU A 144 -2.92 1.44 -17.57
CA GLU A 144 -2.49 0.30 -18.40
C GLU A 144 -1.50 -0.58 -17.65
N ASP A 145 -0.75 0.00 -16.73
CA ASP A 145 0.28 -0.67 -15.93
C ASP A 145 -0.28 -1.75 -14.99
N PHE A 146 -1.59 -1.74 -14.70
CA PHE A 146 -2.24 -2.82 -13.95
C PHE A 146 -2.38 -4.13 -14.73
N SER A 147 -2.10 -4.13 -16.04
CA SER A 147 -2.01 -5.35 -16.84
C SER A 147 -0.66 -6.06 -16.71
N TYR A 148 0.25 -5.54 -15.87
CA TYR A 148 1.48 -6.24 -15.53
C TYR A 148 1.14 -7.55 -14.79
N ASN A 149 2.01 -8.55 -14.93
CA ASN A 149 1.78 -9.89 -14.39
C ASN A 149 2.04 -9.97 -12.88
N PHE A 150 1.29 -9.19 -12.10
CA PHE A 150 1.28 -9.24 -10.64
C PHE A 150 0.65 -10.55 -10.14
N GLY A 151 1.18 -11.08 -9.05
CA GLY A 151 0.73 -12.31 -8.39
C GLY A 151 -0.47 -12.13 -7.46
N TRP A 152 -1.12 -10.97 -7.48
CA TRP A 152 -2.20 -10.61 -6.55
C TRP A 152 -3.40 -11.55 -6.66
N GLN A 153 -3.95 -11.94 -5.52
CA GLN A 153 -5.18 -12.74 -5.42
C GLN A 153 -6.40 -11.87 -5.09
N HIS A 154 -6.18 -10.75 -4.39
CA HIS A 154 -7.19 -9.74 -4.10
C HIS A 154 -6.68 -8.34 -4.48
N LEU A 155 -7.48 -7.61 -5.26
CA LEU A 155 -7.22 -6.23 -5.65
C LEU A 155 -8.39 -5.37 -5.19
N GLU A 156 -8.08 -4.36 -4.39
CA GLU A 156 -9.03 -3.38 -3.88
C GLU A 156 -8.66 -1.97 -4.36
N LEU A 157 -9.56 -1.33 -5.10
CA LEU A 157 -9.44 0.02 -5.63
C LEU A 157 -10.69 0.80 -5.21
N VAL A 158 -10.55 1.61 -4.16
CA VAL A 158 -11.71 2.23 -3.49
C VAL A 158 -11.55 3.74 -3.36
N ASN A 159 -12.59 4.48 -3.74
CA ASN A 159 -12.59 5.95 -3.67
C ASN A 159 -11.40 6.61 -4.42
N CYS A 160 -10.83 5.91 -5.40
CA CYS A 160 -9.74 6.40 -6.22
C CYS A 160 -10.27 7.27 -7.37
N LYS A 161 -9.39 8.06 -7.97
CA LYS A 161 -9.68 8.84 -9.18
C LYS A 161 -8.87 8.31 -10.34
N PHE A 162 -9.54 7.94 -11.43
CA PHE A 162 -8.94 7.36 -12.63
C PHE A 162 -9.19 8.22 -13.86
N GLY A 163 -8.23 8.28 -14.79
CA GLY A 163 -8.44 8.84 -16.12
C GLY A 163 -9.36 7.96 -16.99
N GLN A 164 -9.16 6.64 -16.94
CA GLN A 164 -9.91 5.62 -17.66
C GLN A 164 -10.08 4.38 -16.78
N PHE A 165 -11.03 3.49 -17.10
CA PHE A 165 -11.14 2.21 -16.40
C PHE A 165 -9.83 1.41 -16.60
N PRO A 166 -9.28 0.76 -15.55
CA PRO A 166 -7.98 0.10 -15.66
C PRO A 166 -8.05 -1.14 -16.56
N THR A 167 -7.04 -1.30 -17.41
CA THR A 167 -6.84 -2.54 -18.17
C THR A 167 -6.24 -3.57 -17.22
N LEU A 168 -6.99 -4.63 -16.91
CA LEU A 168 -6.56 -5.65 -15.96
C LEU A 168 -6.27 -6.96 -16.69
N ASN A 169 -5.05 -7.48 -16.50
CA ASN A 169 -4.64 -8.82 -16.91
C ASN A 169 -3.90 -9.49 -15.75
N LEU A 170 -4.65 -10.15 -14.87
CA LEU A 170 -4.13 -10.69 -13.61
C LEU A 170 -4.60 -12.14 -13.45
N LYS A 171 -3.72 -13.06 -13.85
CA LYS A 171 -4.03 -14.49 -13.94
C LYS A 171 -4.43 -15.12 -12.60
N SER A 172 -3.88 -14.63 -11.50
CA SER A 172 -4.10 -15.17 -10.16
C SER A 172 -5.22 -14.46 -9.38
N LEU A 173 -5.82 -13.42 -9.95
CA LEU A 173 -6.76 -12.57 -9.23
C LEU A 173 -8.10 -13.29 -9.04
N LYS A 174 -8.46 -13.54 -7.78
CA LYS A 174 -9.72 -14.18 -7.39
C LYS A 174 -10.79 -13.18 -7.00
N ARG A 175 -10.39 -12.05 -6.42
CA ARG A 175 -11.31 -11.03 -5.90
C ARG A 175 -10.92 -9.66 -6.41
N LEU A 176 -11.86 -9.00 -7.09
CA LEU A 176 -11.73 -7.60 -7.49
C LEU A 176 -12.79 -6.76 -6.79
N THR A 177 -12.35 -5.77 -6.04
CA THR A 177 -13.20 -4.74 -5.43
C THR A 177 -12.83 -3.40 -6.04
N PHE A 178 -13.62 -2.93 -7.00
CA PHE A 178 -13.49 -1.60 -7.60
C PHE A 178 -14.76 -0.83 -7.27
N THR A 179 -14.76 0.01 -6.24
CA THR A 179 -16.00 0.67 -5.77
C THR A 179 -15.79 2.12 -5.34
N ALA A 180 -16.86 2.92 -5.48
CA ALA A 180 -16.88 4.34 -5.12
C ALA A 180 -15.81 5.20 -5.83
N ASN A 181 -15.28 4.74 -6.97
CA ASN A 181 -14.26 5.44 -7.73
C ASN A 181 -14.87 6.57 -8.57
N ARG A 182 -14.02 7.54 -8.95
CA ARG A 182 -14.37 8.68 -9.79
C ARG A 182 -13.56 8.68 -11.09
N GLY A 183 -14.18 9.11 -12.18
CA GLY A 183 -13.56 9.03 -13.51
C GLY A 183 -13.54 7.61 -14.06
N GLY A 184 -13.03 7.41 -15.28
CA GLY A 184 -13.02 6.10 -15.92
C GLY A 184 -14.39 5.41 -15.98
N ASN A 185 -15.44 6.18 -16.30
CA ASN A 185 -16.83 5.73 -16.21
C ASN A 185 -17.27 4.79 -17.35
N ALA A 186 -16.42 4.47 -18.32
CA ALA A 186 -16.71 3.47 -19.33
C ALA A 186 -15.99 2.18 -18.95
N PHE A 187 -16.75 1.10 -18.71
CA PHE A 187 -16.15 -0.21 -18.50
C PHE A 187 -15.41 -0.67 -19.77
N SER A 188 -14.25 -1.30 -19.58
CA SER A 188 -13.51 -2.01 -20.63
C SER A 188 -13.33 -3.47 -20.25
N GLU A 189 -13.21 -4.34 -21.24
CA GLU A 189 -12.97 -5.76 -21.03
C GLU A 189 -11.70 -6.01 -20.19
N VAL A 190 -11.73 -7.08 -19.40
CA VAL A 190 -10.65 -7.49 -18.49
C VAL A 190 -10.34 -8.97 -18.68
N ASP A 191 -9.07 -9.36 -18.50
CA ASP A 191 -8.60 -10.74 -18.59
C ASP A 191 -8.23 -11.25 -17.19
N LEU A 192 -9.22 -11.85 -16.51
CA LEU A 192 -9.12 -12.30 -15.11
C LEU A 192 -9.60 -13.75 -14.99
N PRO A 193 -8.81 -14.74 -15.46
CA PRO A 193 -9.26 -16.13 -15.61
C PRO A 193 -9.58 -16.85 -14.29
N SER A 194 -9.03 -16.38 -13.17
CA SER A 194 -9.28 -16.95 -11.83
C SER A 194 -10.34 -16.21 -11.02
N LEU A 195 -11.06 -15.25 -11.61
CA LEU A 195 -11.95 -14.36 -10.88
C LEU A 195 -13.18 -15.10 -10.33
N GLU A 196 -13.36 -15.04 -9.01
CA GLU A 196 -14.45 -15.67 -8.27
C GLU A 196 -15.41 -14.62 -7.66
N PHE A 197 -14.91 -13.40 -7.41
CA PHE A 197 -15.68 -12.30 -6.82
C PHE A 197 -15.40 -10.98 -7.54
N LEU A 198 -16.46 -10.29 -7.94
CA LEU A 198 -16.40 -9.02 -8.64
C LEU A 198 -17.37 -8.01 -8.02
N ASP A 199 -16.84 -6.95 -7.41
CA ASP A 199 -17.60 -5.79 -6.96
C ASP A 199 -17.20 -4.57 -7.79
N LEU A 200 -18.13 -4.09 -8.63
CA LEU A 200 -18.01 -2.88 -9.46
C LEU A 200 -18.99 -1.78 -9.03
N SER A 201 -19.48 -1.83 -7.78
CA SER A 201 -20.55 -0.96 -7.30
C SER A 201 -20.13 0.51 -7.16
N ARG A 202 -21.10 1.44 -7.15
CA ARG A 202 -20.92 2.86 -6.77
C ARG A 202 -19.91 3.67 -7.61
N ASN A 203 -19.54 3.22 -8.79
CA ASN A 203 -18.61 3.93 -9.68
C ASN A 203 -19.29 4.80 -10.75
N GLY A 204 -20.61 4.65 -10.95
CA GLY A 204 -21.30 5.28 -12.08
C GLY A 204 -20.82 4.75 -13.44
N LEU A 205 -20.39 3.48 -13.49
CA LEU A 205 -19.93 2.84 -14.72
C LEU A 205 -21.06 2.68 -15.74
N SER A 206 -20.75 2.99 -16.99
CA SER A 206 -21.52 2.67 -18.17
C SER A 206 -20.97 1.38 -18.79
N PHE A 207 -21.82 0.38 -18.95
CA PHE A 207 -21.50 -0.84 -19.69
C PHE A 207 -22.06 -0.70 -21.11
N LYS A 208 -21.18 -0.65 -22.10
CA LYS A 208 -21.58 -0.70 -23.52
C LYS A 208 -21.40 -2.13 -24.01
N GLY A 209 -22.40 -2.97 -23.74
CA GLY A 209 -22.40 -4.38 -24.14
C GLY A 209 -23.11 -5.24 -23.10
N CYS A 210 -24.19 -5.88 -23.53
CA CYS A 210 -24.70 -7.10 -22.94
C CYS A 210 -24.66 -8.16 -24.03
#